data_AF-A0AAW1H6T4-F1
#
_entry.id   AF-A0AAW1H6T4-F1
#
_cell.length_a   1.000
_cell.length_b   1.000
_cell.length_c   1.000
_cell.angle_alpha   90.00
_cell.angle_beta   90.00
_cell.angle_gamma   90.00
#
_symmetry.space_group_name_H-M   'P 1'
#
loop_
_entity.id
_entity.type
_entity.pdbx_description
1 polymer ?
#
loop_
_entity_poly.entity_id
_entity_poly.type
_entity_poly.pdbx_seq_one_letter_code
_entity_poly.pdbx_strand_id
1 'polypeptide(L)'
;MTCLLPCRDGDYYIINGRKWWTSGAMDPRCKLLIIMGTTDFGGPTHKQRSMILVDIKTPGVDIKILLLVFGFDDAPHGHAEVSFQNVCVPANNLLLGEGRGFEIAQVRLRKCVAAKVFYGRRD
;
A
#
# COMPACT_ATOMS: atom_id res chain seq x y z
N MET A 1 -3.32 1.37 -12.19
CA MET A 1 -3.29 -0.03 -11.69
C MET A 1 -1.96 -0.22 -10.96
N THR A 2 -1.93 -0.82 -9.76
CA THR A 2 -0.66 -1.15 -9.08
C THR A 2 -0.38 -2.63 -9.27
N CYS A 3 0.80 -2.94 -9.78
CA CYS A 3 1.25 -4.30 -10.11
C CYS A 3 2.31 -4.74 -9.10
N LEU A 4 2.23 -6.01 -8.70
CA LEU A 4 3.17 -6.68 -7.81
C LEU A 4 3.74 -7.86 -8.58
N LEU A 5 4.98 -7.75 -9.05
CA LEU A 5 5.61 -8.78 -9.87
C LEU A 5 6.65 -9.53 -9.03
N PRO A 6 6.52 -10.85 -8.83
CA PRO A 6 7.56 -11.63 -8.17
C PRO A 6 8.82 -11.67 -9.03
N CYS A 7 9.99 -11.66 -8.40
CA CYS A 7 11.30 -11.71 -9.05
C CYS A 7 12.24 -12.67 -8.29
N ARG A 8 13.25 -13.21 -9.00
CA ARG A 8 14.18 -14.25 -8.49
C ARG A 8 13.46 -15.33 -7.69
N ASP A 9 12.63 -16.11 -8.38
CA ASP A 9 11.89 -17.24 -7.81
C ASP A 9 10.98 -16.92 -6.61
N GLY A 10 10.59 -15.64 -6.47
CA GLY A 10 9.67 -15.20 -5.41
C GLY A 10 10.36 -14.71 -4.14
N ASP A 11 11.67 -14.44 -4.17
CA ASP A 11 12.39 -13.86 -3.01
C ASP A 11 11.95 -12.42 -2.69
N TYR A 12 11.56 -11.66 -3.72
CA TYR A 12 11.08 -10.30 -3.59
C TYR A 12 10.04 -9.94 -4.65
N TYR A 13 9.27 -8.89 -4.36
CA TYR A 13 8.32 -8.28 -5.28
C TYR A 13 8.85 -6.94 -5.78
N ILE A 14 8.64 -6.68 -7.07
CA ILE A 14 8.78 -5.36 -7.66
C ILE A 14 7.39 -4.74 -7.79
N ILE A 15 7.25 -3.55 -7.19
CA ILE A 15 6.00 -2.80 -7.16
C ILE A 15 6.08 -1.64 -8.13
N ASN A 16 5.10 -1.56 -9.03
CA ASN A 16 4.94 -0.46 -9.96
C ASN A 16 3.51 0.05 -9.99
N GLY A 17 3.34 1.37 -10.01
CA GLY A 17 2.04 2.01 -10.25
C GLY A 17 1.81 3.25 -9.40
N ARG A 18 0.56 3.67 -9.34
CA ARG A 18 0.12 4.88 -8.63
C ARG A 18 -1.11 4.60 -7.78
N LYS A 19 -1.12 5.14 -6.58
CA LYS A 19 -2.24 5.19 -5.65
C LYS A 19 -2.56 6.65 -5.32
N TRP A 20 -3.82 6.91 -5.06
CA TRP A 20 -4.37 8.22 -4.71
C TRP A 20 -5.28 8.08 -3.50
N TRP A 21 -5.57 9.20 -2.83
CA TRP A 21 -6.36 9.23 -1.60
C TRP A 21 -5.74 8.42 -0.45
N THR A 22 -4.40 8.41 -0.37
CA THR A 22 -3.70 7.70 0.69
C THR A 22 -3.69 8.57 1.95
N SER A 23 -4.69 8.39 2.80
CA SER A 23 -4.86 9.19 4.02
C SER A 23 -3.72 8.96 5.02
N GLY A 24 -3.17 10.04 5.58
CA GLY A 24 -2.13 9.96 6.62
C GLY A 24 -0.73 9.62 6.13
N ALA A 25 -0.52 9.42 4.83
CA ALA A 25 0.81 9.15 4.27
C ALA A 25 1.80 10.32 4.43
N MET A 26 1.28 11.54 4.63
CA MET A 26 2.07 12.75 4.86
C MET A 26 2.52 12.93 6.30
N ASP A 27 1.95 12.18 7.26
CA ASP A 27 2.32 12.32 8.66
C ASP A 27 3.77 11.84 8.86
N PRO A 28 4.67 12.63 9.46
CA PRO A 28 6.07 12.24 9.69
C PRO A 28 6.23 10.93 10.47
N ARG A 29 5.21 10.53 11.23
CA ARG A 29 5.17 9.31 12.03
C ARG A 29 4.74 8.09 11.18
N CYS A 30 4.15 8.28 10.00
CA CYS A 30 3.85 7.21 9.05
C CYS A 30 5.16 6.59 8.55
N LYS A 31 5.41 5.31 8.86
CA LYS A 31 6.60 4.59 8.40
C LYS A 31 6.28 3.45 7.42
N LEU A 32 5.04 2.97 7.43
CA LEU A 32 4.62 1.78 6.71
C LEU A 32 3.35 2.04 5.92
N LEU A 33 3.34 1.53 4.69
CA LEU A 33 2.22 1.52 3.77
C LEU A 33 1.73 0.08 3.58
N ILE A 34 0.41 -0.12 3.59
CA ILE A 34 -0.23 -1.38 3.20
C ILE A 34 -0.71 -1.21 1.76
N ILE A 35 -0.08 -1.90 0.82
CA ILE A 35 -0.38 -1.74 -0.61
C ILE A 35 -1.11 -2.97 -1.13
N MET A 36 -2.27 -2.72 -1.73
CA MET A 36 -2.99 -3.73 -2.51
C MET A 36 -2.65 -3.58 -3.99
N GLY A 37 -2.15 -4.64 -4.61
CA GLY A 37 -1.84 -4.70 -6.03
C GLY A 37 -2.22 -6.03 -6.66
N THR A 38 -2.23 -6.06 -8.00
CA THR A 38 -2.48 -7.28 -8.76
C THR A 38 -1.20 -8.11 -8.84
N THR A 39 -1.29 -9.38 -8.45
CA THR A 39 -0.21 -10.38 -8.55
C THR A 39 -0.48 -11.41 -9.64
N ASP A 40 -1.76 -11.72 -9.91
CA ASP A 40 -2.16 -12.67 -10.95
C ASP A 40 -3.19 -12.01 -11.88
N PHE A 41 -2.84 -11.83 -13.15
CA PHE A 41 -3.70 -11.22 -14.16
C PHE A 41 -4.64 -12.21 -14.86
N GLY A 42 -4.38 -13.52 -14.73
CA GLY A 42 -5.17 -14.58 -15.37
C GLY A 42 -6.16 -15.28 -14.42
N GLY A 43 -5.97 -15.15 -13.11
CA GLY A 43 -6.80 -15.81 -12.11
C GLY A 43 -8.21 -15.22 -11.94
N PRO A 44 -9.06 -15.86 -11.12
CA PRO A 44 -10.40 -15.36 -10.80
C PRO A 44 -10.36 -13.96 -10.17
N THR A 45 -11.24 -13.05 -10.58
CA THR A 45 -11.21 -11.60 -10.23
C THR A 45 -11.00 -11.29 -8.73
N HIS A 46 -11.57 -12.10 -7.84
CA HIS A 46 -11.48 -11.92 -6.39
C HIS A 46 -10.15 -12.44 -5.77
N LYS A 47 -9.36 -13.21 -6.53
CA LYS A 47 -8.04 -13.75 -6.16
C LYS A 47 -6.88 -13.13 -6.93
N GLN A 48 -7.13 -12.17 -7.82
CA GLN A 48 -6.06 -11.51 -8.58
C GLN A 48 -5.18 -10.59 -7.74
N ARG A 49 -5.64 -10.20 -6.54
CA ARG A 49 -5.04 -9.12 -5.75
C ARG A 49 -4.45 -9.64 -4.45
N SER A 50 -3.29 -9.09 -4.09
CA SER A 50 -2.55 -9.38 -2.87
C SER A 50 -2.28 -8.09 -2.09
N MET A 51 -1.94 -8.22 -0.80
CA MET A 51 -1.52 -7.09 0.03
C MET A 51 -0.09 -7.28 0.51
N ILE A 52 0.70 -6.21 0.49
CA ILE A 52 2.11 -6.22 0.89
C ILE A 52 2.43 -4.98 1.74
N LEU A 53 3.33 -5.13 2.71
CA LEU A 53 3.86 -4.04 3.52
C LEU A 53 5.05 -3.38 2.83
N VAL A 54 5.04 -2.05 2.75
CA VAL A 54 6.10 -1.26 2.11
C VAL A 54 6.57 -0.17 3.08
N ASP A 55 7.88 -0.08 3.32
CA ASP A 55 8.45 1.04 4.08
C ASP A 55 8.37 2.31 3.23
N ILE A 56 7.91 3.41 3.82
CA ILE A 56 7.78 4.71 3.15
C ILE A 56 9.11 5.23 2.59
N LYS A 57 10.25 4.82 3.17
CA LYS A 57 11.60 5.19 2.74
C LYS A 57 12.19 4.23 1.70
N THR A 58 11.45 3.21 1.28
CA THR A 58 11.94 2.28 0.27
C THR A 58 12.24 3.05 -1.03
N PRO A 59 13.42 2.87 -1.65
CA PRO A 59 13.74 3.53 -2.91
C PRO A 59 12.66 3.31 -3.97
N GLY A 60 12.28 4.38 -4.67
CA GLY A 60 11.23 4.38 -5.69
C GLY A 60 9.82 4.67 -5.17
N VAL A 61 9.64 4.83 -3.85
CA VAL A 61 8.41 5.39 -3.27
C VAL A 61 8.50 6.91 -3.33
N ASP A 62 7.54 7.54 -4.00
CA ASP A 62 7.42 9.00 -4.09
C ASP A 62 6.03 9.45 -3.66
N ILE A 63 5.98 10.38 -2.71
CA ILE A 63 4.75 10.89 -2.10
C ILE A 63 4.56 12.35 -2.52
N LYS A 64 3.48 12.62 -3.26
CA LYS A 64 3.14 13.95 -3.74
C LYS A 64 2.00 14.55 -2.91
N ILE A 65 2.23 15.80 -2.50
CA ILE A 65 1.32 16.76 -1.87
C ILE A 65 0.33 17.26 -2.94
N LEU A 66 -0.97 17.49 -2.74
CA LEU A 66 -1.96 17.35 -1.67
C LEU A 66 -3.31 17.21 -2.40
N LEU A 67 -4.15 16.23 -2.07
CA LEU A 67 -5.53 16.22 -2.60
C LEU A 67 -6.40 17.07 -1.67
N LEU A 68 -6.86 18.22 -2.18
CA LEU A 68 -7.75 19.11 -1.43
C LEU A 68 -9.19 18.63 -1.48
N VAL A 69 -9.86 18.67 -0.35
CA VAL A 69 -11.31 18.45 -0.24
C VAL A 69 -11.96 19.82 -0.10
N PHE A 70 -12.58 20.33 -1.17
CA PHE A 70 -13.16 21.68 -1.22
C PHE A 70 -12.20 22.81 -0.80
N GLY A 71 -10.90 22.64 -1.06
CA GLY A 71 -9.87 23.63 -0.68
C GLY A 71 -9.25 23.41 0.70
N PHE A 72 -9.74 22.44 1.48
CA PHE A 72 -9.15 22.04 2.76
C PHE A 72 -8.15 20.89 2.59
N ASP A 73 -7.09 20.93 3.39
CA ASP A 73 -5.95 20.02 3.31
C ASP A 73 -6.00 18.81 4.27
N ASP A 74 -6.95 18.80 5.21
CA ASP A 74 -7.08 17.79 6.28
C ASP A 74 -5.76 17.55 7.05
N ALA A 75 -4.95 18.59 7.23
CA ALA A 75 -3.72 18.53 8.01
C ALA A 75 -3.97 18.07 9.46
N PRO A 76 -3.06 17.30 10.10
CA PRO A 76 -1.73 16.90 9.64
C PRO A 76 -1.70 15.60 8.82
N HIS A 77 -2.83 14.93 8.64
CA HIS A 77 -2.88 13.61 8.01
C HIS A 77 -2.94 13.73 6.48
N GLY A 78 -3.84 14.60 6.00
CA GLY A 78 -4.09 14.88 4.59
C GLY A 78 -4.32 13.63 3.74
N HIS A 79 -4.36 13.85 2.42
CA HIS A 79 -4.48 12.81 1.42
C HIS A 79 -3.37 12.97 0.39
N ALA A 80 -2.57 11.91 0.22
CA ALA A 80 -1.47 11.92 -0.74
C ALA A 80 -1.76 11.10 -1.99
N GLU A 81 -1.15 11.52 -3.08
CA GLU A 81 -0.84 10.64 -4.20
C GLU A 81 0.51 9.97 -3.94
N VAL A 82 0.57 8.65 -4.07
CA VAL A 82 1.80 7.87 -3.88
C VAL A 82 2.10 7.11 -5.16
N SER A 83 3.32 7.27 -5.67
CA SER A 83 3.82 6.52 -6.82
C SER A 83 4.92 5.56 -6.42
N PHE A 84 4.93 4.41 -7.11
CA PHE A 84 5.88 3.32 -6.90
C PHE A 84 6.58 3.07 -8.24
N GLN A 85 7.89 3.28 -8.27
CA GLN A 85 8.73 3.05 -9.44
C GLN A 85 9.81 2.02 -9.10
N ASN A 86 9.62 0.79 -9.57
CA ASN A 86 10.52 -0.35 -9.33
C ASN A 86 10.87 -0.57 -7.86
N VAL A 87 9.88 -0.41 -6.98
CA VAL A 87 10.08 -0.56 -5.53
C VAL A 87 10.27 -2.03 -5.20
N CYS A 88 11.43 -2.38 -4.66
CA CYS A 88 11.79 -3.75 -4.30
C CYS A 88 11.42 -4.04 -2.84
N VAL A 89 10.63 -5.07 -2.61
CA VAL A 89 10.14 -5.44 -1.28
C VAL A 89 10.33 -6.94 -1.05
N PRO A 90 10.91 -7.38 0.08
CA PRO A 90 11.04 -8.80 0.39
C PRO A 90 9.70 -9.54 0.39
N ALA A 91 9.67 -10.80 -0.04
CA ALA A 91 8.43 -11.56 -0.14
C ALA A 91 7.77 -11.86 1.22
N ASN A 92 8.55 -11.86 2.31
CA ASN A 92 8.01 -12.01 3.67
C ASN A 92 7.13 -10.83 4.13
N ASN A 93 7.15 -9.69 3.43
CA ASN A 93 6.25 -8.57 3.68
C ASN A 93 4.84 -8.80 3.12
N LEU A 94 4.63 -9.87 2.35
CA LEU A 94 3.32 -10.24 1.81
C LEU A 94 2.40 -10.66 2.96
N LEU A 95 1.22 -10.06 3.01
CA LEU A 95 0.25 -10.35 4.05
C LEU A 95 -0.55 -11.61 3.70
N LEU A 96 -0.48 -12.62 4.56
CA LEU A 96 -1.19 -13.90 4.50
C LEU A 96 -0.80 -14.81 3.31
N GLY A 97 -0.68 -14.27 2.11
CA GLY A 97 -0.33 -14.99 0.89
C GLY A 97 -0.89 -14.34 -0.38
N GLU A 98 -0.45 -14.84 -1.53
CA GLU A 98 -0.93 -14.34 -2.83
C GLU A 98 -2.42 -14.61 -3.03
N GLY A 99 -3.11 -13.66 -3.66
CA GLY A 99 -4.53 -13.70 -3.96
C GLY A 99 -5.46 -13.56 -2.75
N ARG A 100 -4.91 -13.34 -1.56
CA ARG A 100 -5.67 -13.12 -0.31
C ARG A 100 -5.98 -11.65 -0.03
N GLY A 101 -5.61 -10.74 -0.92
CA GLY A 101 -5.77 -9.31 -0.70
C GLY A 101 -7.23 -8.89 -0.55
N PHE A 102 -8.15 -9.49 -1.31
CA PHE A 102 -9.58 -9.16 -1.17
C PHE A 102 -10.16 -9.62 0.16
N GLU A 103 -9.76 -10.79 0.66
CA GLU A 103 -10.16 -11.30 1.96
C GLU A 103 -9.69 -10.36 3.09
N ILE A 104 -8.41 -9.96 3.07
CA ILE A 104 -7.86 -9.03 4.05
C ILE A 104 -8.60 -7.69 3.99
N ALA A 105 -8.88 -7.17 2.79
CA ALA A 105 -9.66 -5.94 2.62
C ALA A 105 -11.05 -6.04 3.24
N GLN A 106 -11.77 -7.14 3.01
CA GLN A 106 -13.11 -7.35 3.56
C GLN A 106 -13.08 -7.41 5.09
N VAL A 107 -12.13 -8.13 5.69
CA VAL A 107 -11.98 -8.18 7.16
C VAL A 107 -11.69 -6.79 7.71
N ARG A 108 -10.83 -6.02 7.02
CA ARG A 108 -10.47 -4.67 7.45
C ARG A 108 -11.64 -3.68 7.36
N LEU A 109 -12.39 -3.71 6.26
CA LEU A 109 -13.42 -2.71 5.95
C LEU A 109 -14.79 -3.05 6.55
N ARG A 110 -15.14 -4.33 6.76
CA ARG A 110 -16.46 -4.74 7.29
C ARG A 110 -16.70 -4.36 8.76
N LYS A 111 -15.66 -4.17 9.57
CA LYS A 111 -15.80 -3.75 10.97
C LYS A 111 -14.94 -2.51 11.21
N CYS A 112 -15.55 -1.33 11.31
CA CYS A 112 -15.14 -0.11 12.06
C CYS A 112 -13.65 0.16 12.39
N VAL A 113 -12.67 -0.27 11.58
CA VAL A 113 -11.25 0.03 11.82
C VAL A 113 -10.63 0.52 10.52
N ALA A 114 -10.60 1.84 10.37
CA ALA A 114 -10.00 2.61 9.27
C ALA A 114 -8.59 2.12 8.90
N ALA A 115 -8.11 2.32 7.66
CA ALA A 115 -6.70 2.15 7.30
C ALA A 115 -5.79 2.67 8.42
N LYS A 116 -5.06 1.79 9.12
CA LYS A 116 -4.09 2.26 10.10
C LYS A 116 -2.81 2.49 9.36
N VAL A 117 -2.48 3.76 9.20
CA VAL A 117 -1.08 4.18 9.23
C VAL A 117 -0.48 3.58 10.51
N PHE A 118 0.47 2.67 10.36
CA PHE A 118 1.18 2.12 11.50
C PHE A 118 2.22 3.15 11.94
N TYR A 119 1.94 3.75 13.08
CA TYR A 119 2.86 4.60 13.81
C TYR A 119 3.78 3.71 14.65
N GLY A 120 5.09 3.94 14.58
CA GLY A 120 6.06 3.29 15.47
C GLY A 120 5.69 3.53 16.94
N ARG A 121 5.91 2.52 17.79
CA ARG A 121 5.64 2.60 19.23
C ARG A 121 6.47 3.72 19.84
N ARG A 122 5.88 4.51 20.75
CA ARG A 122 6.62 5.44 21.61
C ARG A 122 7.48 4.61 22.57
N ASP A 123 8.78 4.83 22.53
CA ASP A 123 9.70 4.73 23.67
C ASP A 123 9.29 5.69 24.79
#